data_AF-A0A1D2MY46-F1
#
_entry.id   AF-A0A1D2MY46-F1
#
_cell.length_a   1.000
_cell.length_b   1.000
_cell.length_c   1.000
_cell.angle_alpha   90.00
_cell.angle_beta   90.00
_cell.angle_gamma   90.00
#
_symmetry.space_group_name_H-M   'P 1'
#
loop_
_entity.id
_entity.type
_entity.pdbx_description
1 polymer ?
#
loop_
_entity_poly.entity_id
_entity_poly.type
_entity_poly.pdbx_seq_one_letter_code
_entity_poly.pdbx_strand_id
1 'polypeptide(L)'
;MSYQLYRNTTLGHTLQESLDELIQYNQVPAPLANKILLQFDKSMSNALSARVKSRVTFKADKLDTYRFCDNVWTFLLKDVEFKDVHEVARVQTVKIVACDGKGMTTGPGGPNPLAGGGGGVRDTA
;
A
#
# COMPACT_ATOMS: atom_id res chain seq x y z
N MET A 1 -2.97 -2.86 -13.91
CA MET A 1 -4.06 -2.90 -12.92
C MET A 1 -3.60 -2.11 -11.71
N SER A 2 -4.35 -1.10 -11.25
CA SER A 2 -4.01 -0.36 -10.02
C SER A 2 -4.51 -1.13 -8.80
N TYR A 3 -3.68 -1.25 -7.77
CA TYR A 3 -4.10 -1.88 -6.52
C TYR A 3 -5.19 -1.03 -5.83
N GLN A 4 -6.24 -1.69 -5.33
CA GLN A 4 -7.29 -1.06 -4.52
C GLN A 4 -6.87 -0.87 -3.05
N LEU A 5 -5.62 -1.22 -2.71
CA LEU A 5 -5.05 -1.16 -1.37
C LEU A 5 -5.27 0.22 -0.72
N TYR A 6 -5.11 1.30 -1.49
CA TYR A 6 -5.19 2.66 -0.97
C TYR A 6 -6.62 3.12 -0.64
N ARG A 7 -7.66 2.35 -0.98
CA ARG A 7 -9.03 2.67 -0.56
C ARG A 7 -9.23 2.54 0.96
N ASN A 8 -8.43 1.72 1.63
CA ASN A 8 -8.46 1.56 3.09
C ASN A 8 -7.56 2.58 3.83
N THR A 9 -7.04 3.59 3.13
CA THR A 9 -6.38 4.74 3.78
C THR A 9 -7.42 5.73 4.25
N THR A 10 -7.07 6.66 5.14
CA THR A 10 -7.98 7.74 5.57
C THR A 10 -8.59 8.47 4.38
N LEU A 11 -7.78 8.84 3.38
CA LEU A 11 -8.27 9.53 2.18
C LEU A 11 -9.24 8.66 1.37
N GLY A 12 -8.94 7.36 1.22
CA GLY A 12 -9.81 6.42 0.53
C GLY A 12 -11.12 6.16 1.27
N HIS A 13 -11.09 6.07 2.60
CA HIS A 13 -12.28 5.95 3.44
C HIS A 13 -13.17 7.18 3.34
N THR A 14 -12.62 8.37 3.52
CA THR A 14 -13.40 9.62 3.43
C THR A 14 -14.04 9.79 2.04
N LEU A 15 -13.36 9.38 0.97
CA LEU A 15 -13.94 9.38 -0.36
C LEU A 15 -15.13 8.40 -0.48
N GLN A 16 -15.00 7.18 0.04
CA GLN A 16 -16.07 6.18 0.02
C GLN A 16 -17.28 6.66 0.83
N GLU A 17 -17.07 7.18 2.04
CA GLU A 17 -18.13 7.75 2.88
C GLU A 17 -18.87 8.89 2.16
N SER A 18 -18.12 9.80 1.52
CA SER A 18 -18.72 10.89 0.74
C SER A 18 -19.55 10.37 -0.45
N LEU A 19 -19.06 9.33 -1.14
CA LEU A 19 -19.80 8.73 -2.25
C LEU A 19 -21.06 8.00 -1.77
N ASP A 20 -21.01 7.34 -0.62
CA ASP A 20 -22.15 6.66 -0.01
C ASP A 20 -23.25 7.66 0.37
N GLU A 21 -22.90 8.81 0.94
CA GLU A 21 -23.85 9.91 1.19
C GLU A 21 -24.50 10.41 -0.11
N LEU A 22 -23.71 10.64 -1.17
CA LEU A 22 -24.25 11.09 -2.46
C LEU A 22 -25.18 10.06 -3.12
N ILE A 23 -24.90 8.77 -2.92
CA ILE A 23 -25.79 7.68 -3.34
C ILE A 23 -27.07 7.70 -2.53
N GLN A 24 -26.98 7.85 -1.20
CA GLN A 24 -28.13 7.90 -0.30
C GLN A 24 -29.09 9.04 -0.64
N TYR A 25 -28.54 10.22 -1.02
CA TYR A 25 -29.33 11.37 -1.47
C TYR A 25 -29.78 11.29 -2.95
N ASN A 26 -29.58 10.15 -3.63
CA ASN A 26 -29.88 9.94 -5.06
C ASN A 26 -29.22 10.97 -5.99
N GLN A 27 -28.10 11.58 -5.57
CA GLN A 27 -27.35 12.53 -6.39
C GLN A 27 -26.38 11.83 -7.34
N VAL A 28 -25.83 10.68 -6.91
CA VAL A 28 -24.88 9.89 -7.69
C VAL A 28 -25.35 8.42 -7.74
N PRO A 29 -25.53 7.83 -8.93
CA PRO A 29 -25.81 6.40 -9.03
C PRO A 29 -24.59 5.55 -8.62
N ALA A 30 -24.83 4.41 -7.97
CA ALA A 30 -23.77 3.49 -7.54
C ALA A 30 -22.78 3.08 -8.68
N PRO A 31 -23.21 2.84 -9.93
CA PRO A 31 -22.27 2.56 -11.02
C PRO A 31 -21.30 3.71 -11.32
N LEU A 32 -21.71 4.96 -11.09
CA LEU A 32 -20.86 6.14 -11.27
C LEU A 32 -19.86 6.28 -10.12
N ALA A 33 -20.28 6.06 -8.87
CA ALA A 33 -19.39 6.03 -7.71
C ALA A 33 -18.26 5.00 -7.87
N ASN A 34 -18.58 3.80 -8.38
CA ASN A 34 -17.57 2.79 -8.69
C ASN A 34 -16.53 3.27 -9.73
N LYS A 35 -16.95 4.03 -10.75
CA LYS A 35 -16.03 4.65 -11.71
C LYS A 35 -15.12 5.68 -11.05
N ILE A 36 -15.63 6.45 -10.09
CA ILE A 36 -14.85 7.42 -9.32
C ILE A 36 -13.78 6.69 -8.50
N LEU A 37 -14.13 5.60 -7.82
CA LEU A 37 -13.16 4.80 -7.05
C LEU A 37 -12.09 4.17 -7.95
N LEU A 38 -12.45 3.68 -9.14
CA LEU A 38 -11.46 3.19 -10.12
C LEU A 38 -10.51 4.30 -10.57
N GLN A 39 -10.99 5.54 -10.69
CA GLN A 39 -10.15 6.69 -11.03
C GLN A 39 -9.28 7.14 -9.86
N PHE A 40 -9.77 7.01 -8.63
CA PHE A 40 -9.00 7.22 -7.42
C PHE A 40 -7.80 6.26 -7.36
N ASP A 41 -8.01 4.95 -7.60
CA ASP A 41 -6.93 3.96 -7.56
C ASP A 41 -5.77 4.33 -8.50
N LYS A 42 -6.10 4.76 -9.73
CA LYS A 42 -5.11 5.20 -10.73
C LYS A 42 -4.39 6.48 -10.29
N SER A 43 -5.16 7.47 -9.85
CA SER A 43 -4.65 8.79 -9.45
C SER A 43 -3.72 8.70 -8.25
N MET A 44 -4.09 7.90 -7.25
CA MET A 44 -3.30 7.71 -6.04
C MET A 44 -1.98 7.00 -6.33
N SER A 45 -2.03 5.91 -7.09
CA SER A 45 -0.82 5.17 -7.47
C SER A 45 0.15 6.04 -8.27
N ASN A 46 -0.36 6.85 -9.21
CA ASN A 46 0.46 7.77 -9.99
C ASN A 46 1.04 8.89 -9.12
N ALA A 47 0.25 9.50 -8.23
CA ALA A 47 0.70 10.58 -7.36
C ALA A 47 1.85 10.12 -6.43
N LEU A 48 1.71 8.94 -5.81
CA LEU A 48 2.75 8.35 -4.97
C LEU A 48 4.05 8.09 -5.76
N SER A 49 3.96 7.48 -6.94
CA SER A 49 5.13 7.17 -7.76
C SER A 49 5.83 8.41 -8.33
N ALA A 50 5.05 9.39 -8.81
CA ALA A 50 5.58 10.54 -9.52
C ALA A 50 6.07 11.63 -8.57
N ARG A 51 5.33 11.90 -7.48
CA ARG A 51 5.50 13.11 -6.66
C ARG A 51 6.20 12.88 -5.33
N VAL A 52 6.07 11.69 -4.72
CA VAL A 52 6.67 11.42 -3.40
C VAL A 52 8.11 10.95 -3.56
N LYS A 53 9.06 11.65 -2.94
CA LYS A 53 10.50 11.33 -2.95
C LYS A 53 11.09 11.08 -1.56
N SER A 54 10.34 11.40 -0.51
CA SER A 54 10.75 11.20 0.88
C SER A 54 11.00 9.72 1.16
N ARG A 55 12.01 9.45 1.99
CA ARG A 55 12.41 8.09 2.36
C ARG A 55 12.40 7.96 3.87
N VAL A 56 11.58 7.04 4.35
CA VAL A 56 11.51 6.67 5.76
C VAL A 56 12.24 5.34 5.97
N THR A 57 12.93 5.21 7.09
CA THR A 57 13.47 3.94 7.57
C THR A 57 12.77 3.56 8.86
N PHE A 58 12.71 2.27 9.18
CA PHE A 58 12.13 1.85 10.46
C PHE A 58 12.90 0.67 11.04
N LYS A 59 12.83 0.55 12.35
CA LYS A 59 13.26 -0.64 13.10
C LYS A 59 12.13 -1.06 14.02
N ALA A 60 11.98 -2.35 14.25
CA ALA A 60 11.01 -2.90 15.19
C ALA A 60 11.74 -3.85 16.11
N ASP A 61 11.39 -3.83 17.40
CA ASP A 61 11.98 -4.76 18.36
C ASP A 61 11.44 -6.17 18.15
N LYS A 62 10.19 -6.30 17.68
CA LYS A 62 9.55 -7.59 17.44
C LYS A 62 8.69 -7.62 16.17
N LEU A 63 8.90 -8.65 15.36
CA LEU A 63 7.91 -9.12 14.39
C LEU A 63 6.95 -10.10 15.09
N ASP A 64 5.68 -9.71 15.24
CA ASP A 64 4.69 -10.50 15.99
C ASP A 64 4.07 -11.59 15.12
N THR A 65 3.65 -11.26 13.89
CA THR A 65 3.20 -12.23 12.89
C THR A 65 3.46 -11.70 11.48
N TYR A 66 3.63 -12.61 10.52
CA TYR A 66 3.69 -12.29 9.09
C TYR A 66 2.82 -13.25 8.27
N ARG A 67 2.41 -12.81 7.07
CA ARG A 67 1.68 -13.62 6.10
C ARG A 67 2.01 -13.18 4.69
N PHE A 68 2.17 -14.15 3.80
CA PHE A 68 2.24 -13.92 2.37
C PHE A 68 1.16 -14.74 1.67
N CYS A 69 0.27 -14.07 0.95
CA CYS A 69 -0.82 -14.69 0.19
C CYS A 69 -1.19 -13.77 -0.98
N ASP A 70 -1.46 -14.32 -2.16
CA ASP A 70 -1.84 -13.58 -3.37
C ASP A 70 -0.90 -12.41 -3.73
N ASN A 71 0.41 -12.60 -3.58
CA ASN A 71 1.43 -11.57 -3.81
C ASN A 71 1.29 -10.34 -2.88
N VAL A 72 0.62 -10.49 -1.75
CA VAL A 72 0.48 -9.49 -0.71
C VAL A 72 1.16 -9.97 0.57
N TRP A 73 2.11 -9.17 1.04
CA TRP A 73 2.70 -9.31 2.36
C TRP A 73 1.88 -8.56 3.40
N THR A 74 1.67 -9.18 4.56
CA THR A 74 1.14 -8.53 5.75
C THR A 74 2.05 -8.81 6.93
N PHE A 75 2.53 -7.76 7.59
CA PHE A 75 3.34 -7.84 8.81
C PHE A 75 2.62 -7.15 9.95
N LEU A 76 2.69 -7.73 11.15
CA LEU A 76 2.33 -7.07 12.40
C LEU A 76 3.61 -6.93 13.23
N LEU A 77 4.01 -5.69 13.48
CA LEU A 77 5.23 -5.35 14.22
C LEU A 77 4.86 -4.73 15.56
N LYS A 78 5.68 -4.95 16.58
CA LYS A 78 5.59 -4.31 17.88
C LYS A 78 6.82 -3.47 18.16
N ASP A 79 6.60 -2.38 18.89
CA ASP A 79 7.61 -1.42 19.33
C ASP A 79 8.47 -0.94 18.14
N VAL A 80 7.83 -0.20 17.23
CA VAL A 80 8.40 0.28 15.98
C VAL A 80 8.86 1.72 16.12
N GLU A 81 10.10 1.98 15.72
CA GLU A 81 10.67 3.32 15.57
C GLU A 81 10.84 3.63 14.09
N PHE A 82 10.05 4.59 13.59
CA PHE A 82 10.21 5.19 12.27
C PHE A 82 11.15 6.39 12.35
N LYS A 83 12.06 6.50 11.38
CA LYS A 83 12.99 7.62 11.22
C LYS A 83 12.86 8.21 9.84
N ASP A 84 12.54 9.50 9.81
CA ASP A 84 12.74 10.38 8.68
C ASP A 84 13.93 11.32 8.97
N VAL A 85 14.35 12.13 8.00
CA VAL A 85 15.52 13.02 8.10
C VAL A 85 15.42 13.97 9.29
N HIS A 86 14.22 14.43 9.62
CA HIS A 86 13.98 15.44 10.66
C HIS A 86 13.16 14.94 11.84
N GLU A 87 12.68 13.69 11.80
CA GLU A 87 11.68 13.22 12.76
C GLU A 87 11.87 11.74 13.12
N VAL A 88 11.59 11.42 14.38
CA VAL A 88 11.52 10.05 14.88
C VAL A 88 10.15 9.84 15.50
N ALA A 89 9.41 8.85 15.00
CA ALA A 89 8.10 8.47 15.52
C ALA A 89 8.16 7.06 16.11
N ARG A 90 7.63 6.90 17.32
CA ARG A 90 7.57 5.60 18.02
C ARG A 90 6.13 5.13 18.15
N VAL A 91 5.88 3.87 17.80
CA VAL A 91 4.54 3.28 17.78
C VAL A 91 4.59 1.88 18.38
N GLN A 92 3.68 1.58 19.30
CA GLN A 92 3.63 0.27 19.97
C GLN A 92 3.29 -0.88 19.03
N THR A 93 2.44 -0.66 18.04
CA THR A 93 2.01 -1.70 17.11
C THR A 93 1.74 -1.11 15.74
N VAL A 94 2.27 -1.75 14.69
CA VAL A 94 2.04 -1.33 13.31
C VAL A 94 1.68 -2.53 12.44
N LYS A 95 0.72 -2.34 11.53
CA LYS A 95 0.38 -3.30 10.48
C LYS A 95 0.88 -2.78 9.14
N ILE A 96 1.78 -3.52 8.49
CA ILE A 96 2.28 -3.21 7.14
C ILE A 96 1.61 -4.15 6.15
N VAL A 97 0.96 -3.60 5.12
CA VAL A 97 0.42 -4.37 3.99
C VAL A 97 1.13 -3.90 2.72
N ALA A 98 1.78 -4.82 2.01
CA ALA A 98 2.59 -4.51 0.85
C ALA A 98 2.24 -5.42 -0.34
N CYS A 99 1.93 -4.82 -1.49
CA CYS A 99 1.71 -5.51 -2.75
C CYS A 99 3.01 -5.50 -3.59
N ASP A 100 3.20 -6.50 -4.45
CA ASP A 100 4.35 -6.54 -5.37
C ASP A 100 4.34 -5.34 -6.35
N GLY A 101 5.46 -4.62 -6.43
CA GLY A 101 5.64 -3.48 -7.34
C GLY A 101 5.89 -3.87 -8.80
N LYS A 102 6.15 -5.16 -9.10
CA LYS A 102 6.48 -5.63 -10.46
C LYS A 102 5.41 -5.36 -11.52
N GLY A 103 4.16 -5.13 -11.12
CA GLY A 103 3.08 -4.77 -12.04
C GLY A 103 3.06 -3.31 -12.51
N MET A 104 3.96 -2.45 -12.02
CA MET A 104 3.91 -0.99 -12.23
C MET A 104 5.00 -0.45 -13.17
N THR A 105 5.80 -1.31 -13.81
CA THR A 105 6.79 -0.90 -14.81
C THR A 105 6.10 -0.52 -16.13
N THR A 106 5.65 0.72 -16.26
CA THR A 106 5.33 1.31 -17.57
C THR A 106 6.60 1.82 -18.22
N GLY A 107 7.27 0.94 -18.97
CA GLY A 107 8.35 1.28 -19.89
C GLY A 107 8.49 0.18 -20.94
N PRO A 108 8.57 0.50 -22.25
CA PRO A 108 8.78 -0.51 -23.28
C PRO A 108 10.26 -0.96 -23.21
N GLY A 109 10.55 -2.03 -22.47
CA GLY A 109 11.90 -2.63 -22.45
C GLY A 109 12.44 -3.23 -21.15
N GLY A 110 11.61 -3.59 -20.17
CA GLY A 110 12.07 -4.28 -18.94
C GLY A 110 12.22 -5.80 -19.12
N PRO A 111 13.27 -6.45 -18.59
CA PRO A 111 13.53 -7.86 -18.83
C PRO A 111 12.53 -8.77 -18.12
N ASN A 112 12.25 -9.89 -18.79
CA ASN A 112 11.35 -10.97 -18.43
C ASN A 112 11.56 -11.46 -16.97
N PRO A 113 10.54 -11.50 -16.09
CA PRO A 113 10.67 -12.05 -14.76
C PRO A 113 10.53 -13.58 -14.80
N LEU A 114 11.50 -14.26 -15.40
CA LEU A 114 11.74 -15.68 -15.23
C LEU A 114 13.13 -15.87 -14.62
N ALA A 115 13.24 -15.58 -13.33
CA ALA A 115 14.33 -16.06 -12.50
C ALA A 115 13.81 -16.23 -11.07
N GLY A 116 13.41 -17.46 -10.75
CA GLY A 116 13.26 -17.89 -9.36
C GLY A 116 14.62 -17.77 -8.68
N GLY A 117 14.77 -16.78 -7.80
CA GLY A 117 15.92 -16.63 -6.92
C GLY A 117 15.52 -17.06 -5.51
N GLY A 118 16.01 -18.22 -5.09
CA GLY A 118 15.82 -18.74 -3.74
C GLY A 118 16.29 -17.76 -2.68
N GLY A 119 15.36 -17.32 -1.84
CA GLY A 119 15.68 -16.60 -0.61
C GLY A 119 16.25 -17.57 0.40
N GLY A 120 17.57 -17.62 0.51
CA GLY A 120 18.27 -18.27 1.60
C GLY A 120 17.87 -17.61 2.92
N VAL A 121 17.06 -18.30 3.71
CA VAL A 121 16.90 -18.04 5.13
C VAL A 121 18.24 -18.43 5.76
N ARG A 122 19.02 -17.43 6.15
CA ARG A 122 20.13 -17.63 7.06
C ARG A 122 19.54 -17.62 8.46
N ASP A 123 19.32 -18.81 8.99
CA ASP A 123 19.15 -19.03 10.42
C ASP A 123 20.41 -18.53 11.12
N THR A 124 20.28 -17.49 11.93
CA THR A 124 21.23 -17.22 13.00
C THR A 124 20.62 -17.76 14.28
N ALA A 125 21.25 -18.83 14.79
CA ALA A 125 21.11 -19.31 16.16
C ALA A 125 21.51 -18.24 17.17
#